data_AF-X1FSX9-F1
#
_entry.id   AF-X1FSX9-F1
#
_cell.length_a   1.000
_cell.length_b   1.000
_cell.length_c   1.000
_cell.angle_alpha   90.00
_cell.angle_beta   90.00
_cell.angle_gamma   90.00
#
_symmetry.space_group_name_H-M   'P 1'
#
loop_
_entity.id
_entity.type
_entity.pdbx_description
1 polymer ?
#
loop_
_entity_poly.entity_id
_entity_poly.type
_entity_poly.pdbx_seq_one_letter_code
_entity_poly.pdbx_strand_id
1 'polypeptide(L)' 'MKIMTFAKRVRQRRKKLRLSQIELAKMAKVSPTWITKIEGGSIPSIPIVLNIAKA' A
#
# COMPACT_ATOMS: atom_id res chain seq x y z
N MET A 1 -0.48 11.47 -20.89
CA MET A 1 -0.65 11.53 -19.41
C MET A 1 -0.68 10.11 -18.86
N LYS A 2 0.22 9.72 -17.95
CA LYS A 2 0.28 8.34 -17.42
C LYS A 2 -0.71 8.19 -16.26
N ILE A 3 -1.79 7.42 -16.45
CA ILE A 3 -2.75 7.13 -15.37
C ILE A 3 -2.01 6.37 -14.26
N MET A 4 -2.00 6.94 -13.05
CA MET A 4 -1.31 6.36 -11.90
C MET A 4 -2.31 5.57 -11.04
N THR A 5 -2.17 4.25 -11.03
CA THR A 5 -3.05 3.35 -10.26
C THR A 5 -2.77 3.44 -8.76
N PHE A 6 -3.75 3.09 -7.92
CA PHE A 6 -3.61 3.05 -6.46
C PHE A 6 -2.39 2.22 -6.02
N ALA A 7 -2.25 1.00 -6.55
CA ALA A 7 -1.10 0.12 -6.34
C ALA A 7 0.25 0.85 -6.53
N LYS A 8 0.34 1.62 -7.62
CA LYS A 8 1.56 2.36 -7.95
C LYS A 8 1.81 3.52 -6.99
N ARG A 9 0.76 4.23 -6.56
CA ARG A 9 0.86 5.30 -5.55
C ARG A 9 1.37 4.77 -4.22
N VAL A 10 0.81 3.65 -3.74
CA VAL A 10 1.24 2.99 -2.51
C VAL A 10 2.72 2.63 -2.59
N ARG A 11 3.13 1.91 -3.65
CA ARG A 11 4.53 1.50 -3.84
C ARG A 11 5.50 2.67 -3.92
N GLN A 12 5.14 3.72 -4.63
CA GLN A 12 5.99 4.91 -4.76
C GLN A 12 6.12 5.65 -3.42
N ARG A 13 5.01 5.84 -2.70
CA ARG A 13 5.04 6.53 -1.40
C ARG A 13 5.86 5.74 -0.38
N ARG A 14 5.64 4.42 -0.29
CA ARG A 14 6.41 3.52 0.57
C ARG A 14 7.91 3.61 0.31
N LYS A 15 8.32 3.54 -0.97
CA LYS A 15 9.73 3.68 -1.36
C LYS A 15 10.31 5.05 -1.03
N LYS A 16 9.55 6.14 -1.22
CA LYS A 16 9.99 7.50 -0.84
C LYS A 16 10.23 7.62 0.67
N LEU A 17 9.45 6.91 1.48
CA LEU A 17 9.61 6.83 2.94
C LEU A 17 10.66 5.80 3.38
N ARG A 18 11.33 5.12 2.44
CA ARG A 18 12.31 4.05 2.70
C ARG A 18 11.76 2.88 3.55
N LEU A 19 10.45 2.63 3.48
CA LEU A 19 9.81 1.55 4.20
C LEU A 19 9.87 0.23 3.40
N SER A 20 10.10 -0.88 4.10
CA SER A 20 9.79 -2.22 3.63
C SER A 20 8.27 -2.45 3.56
N GLN A 21 7.83 -3.49 2.86
CA GLN A 21 6.42 -3.85 2.80
C GLN A 21 5.89 -4.28 4.19
N ILE A 22 6.74 -4.90 5.00
CA ILE A 22 6.40 -5.34 6.36
C ILE A 22 6.18 -4.13 7.29
N GLU A 23 7.03 -3.11 7.19
CA GLU A 23 6.88 -1.89 8.00
C GLU A 23 5.61 -1.13 7.63
N LEU A 24 5.33 -0.96 6.33
CA LEU A 24 4.06 -0.35 5.91
C LEU A 24 2.85 -1.16 6.41
N ALA A 25 2.91 -2.48 6.31
CA ALA A 25 1.84 -3.34 6.80
C ALA A 25 1.61 -3.17 8.30
N LYS A 26 2.69 -3.11 9.09
CA LYS A 26 2.65 -2.87 10.53
C LYS A 26 2.03 -1.50 10.86
N MET A 27 2.43 -0.44 10.15
CA MET A 27 1.88 0.91 10.32
C MET A 27 0.38 0.97 9.96
N ALA A 28 0.00 0.32 8.86
CA ALA A 28 -1.37 0.23 8.41
C ALA A 28 -2.21 -0.81 9.17
N LYS A 29 -1.66 -1.52 10.15
CA LYS A 29 -2.35 -2.59 10.90
C LYS A 29 -2.99 -3.64 9.98
N VAL A 30 -2.28 -4.03 8.93
CA VAL A 30 -2.68 -5.11 7.99
C VAL A 30 -1.59 -6.18 7.91
N SER A 31 -1.94 -7.36 7.39
CA SER A 31 -0.93 -8.40 7.11
C SER A 31 0.05 -7.95 6.02
N PRO A 32 1.36 -8.28 6.10
CA PRO A 32 2.33 -8.03 5.03
C PRO A 32 1.88 -8.55 3.65
N THR A 33 1.17 -9.68 3.63
CA THR A 33 0.60 -10.27 2.41
C THR A 33 -0.35 -9.31 1.69
N TRP A 34 -1.09 -8.48 2.43
CA TRP A 34 -1.98 -7.47 1.85
C TRP A 34 -1.23 -6.39 1.09
N ILE A 35 -0.09 -5.92 1.62
CA ILE A 35 0.74 -4.93 0.92
C ILE A 35 1.28 -5.51 -0.39
N THR A 36 1.76 -6.76 -0.37
CA THR A 36 2.21 -7.45 -1.59
C THR A 36 1.09 -7.56 -2.63
N LYS A 37 -0.11 -7.99 -2.22
CA LYS A 37 -1.28 -8.10 -3.12
C LYS A 37 -1.69 -6.75 -3.72
N ILE A 38 -1.74 -5.70 -2.89
CA ILE A 38 -2.12 -4.35 -3.32
C ILE A 38 -1.09 -3.80 -4.30
N GLU A 39 0.21 -3.90 -4.00
CA GLU A 39 1.25 -3.46 -4.92
C GLU A 39 1.31 -4.29 -6.22
N GLY A 40 0.82 -5.54 -6.15
CA GLY A 40 0.59 -6.42 -7.30
C GLY A 40 -0.70 -6.13 -8.10
N GLY A 41 -1.54 -5.19 -7.65
CA GLY A 41 -2.73 -4.74 -8.38
C GLY A 41 -4.06 -5.30 -7.87
N SER A 42 -4.08 -6.04 -6.77
CA SER A 42 -5.35 -6.43 -6.13
C SER A 42 -6.11 -5.19 -5.66
N ILE A 43 -7.43 -5.20 -5.82
CA ILE A 43 -8.33 -4.13 -5.38
C ILE A 43 -8.70 -4.43 -3.91
N PRO A 44 -8.21 -3.65 -2.93
CA PRO A 44 -8.57 -3.84 -1.53
C PRO A 44 -9.96 -3.29 -1.23
N SER A 45 -10.54 -3.71 -0.11
CA SER A 45 -11.75 -3.09 0.44
C SER A 45 -11.46 -1.69 0.97
N ILE A 46 -12.50 -0.86 1.07
CA ILE A 46 -12.39 0.53 1.57
C ILE A 46 -11.67 0.63 2.93
N PRO A 47 -11.95 -0.21 3.94
CA PRO A 47 -11.24 -0.15 5.22
C PRO A 47 -9.72 -0.31 5.08
N ILE A 48 -9.27 -1.20 4.19
CA ILE A 48 -7.84 -1.42 3.94
C ILE A 48 -7.21 -0.20 3.25
N VAL A 49 -7.92 0.42 2.30
CA VAL A 49 -7.48 1.68 1.68
C VAL A 49 -7.29 2.76 2.73
N LEU A 50 -8.26 2.91 3.64
CA LEU A 50 -8.20 3.92 4.71
C LEU A 50 -7.06 3.65 5.69
N ASN A 51 -6.83 2.39 6.05
CA ASN A 51 -5.73 2.00 6.91
C ASN A 51 -4.37 2.36 6.31
N ILE A 52 -4.18 2.09 5.01
CA ILE A 52 -2.94 2.42 4.29
C ILE A 52 -2.78 3.93 4.11
N ALA A 53 -3.88 4.66 3.89
CA ALA A 53 -3.84 6.12 3.73
C ALA A 53 -3.48 6.86 5.02
N LYS A 54 -3.75 6.27 6.19
CA LYS A 54 -3.43 6.81 7.51
C LYS A 54 -2.04 6.43 8.02
N ALA A 55 -1.37 5.49 7.36
CA ALA A 55 -0.01 5.04 7.67
C ALA A 55 1.04 5.95 7.01
#